data_AF-X1BQK9-F1
#
_entry.id   AF-X1BQK9-F1
#
_cell.length_a   1.000
_cell.length_b   1.000
_cell.length_c   1.000
_cell.angle_alpha   90.00
_cell.angle_beta   90.00
_cell.angle_gamma   90.00
#
_symmetry.space_group_name_H-M   'P 1'
#
loop_
_entity.id
_entity.type
_entity.pdbx_description
1 polymer ?
#
loop_
_entity_poly.entity_id
_entity_poly.type
_entity_poly.pdbx_seq_one_letter_code
_entity_poly.pdbx_strand_id
1 'polypeptide(L)'
;YTTSFIINSGGIRVRDVSSKYGNSAGKIWQILEEKGCLKKDEIIQTINLDETEFHTAIGWLARENKIAQEDDCYKLEDTNLEPEISDYAGKVWKILDIWGDADLETIKRLSDLDESQVYTAIGWLAREEKVYFNENNRLSLK
;
A
#
# COMPACT_ATOMS: atom_id res chain seq x y z
N TYR A 1 20.33 41.25 -1.54
CA TYR A 1 19.07 40.67 -2.05
C TYR A 1 19.21 39.16 -1.92
N THR A 2 18.93 38.61 -0.73
CA THR A 2 17.66 37.93 -0.34
C THR A 2 17.56 36.55 -0.99
N THR A 3 17.48 35.40 -0.31
CA THR A 3 17.29 35.08 1.11
C THR A 3 17.71 33.61 1.28
N SER A 4 18.62 33.31 2.21
CA SER A 4 18.85 31.95 2.70
C SER A 4 17.67 31.57 3.60
N PHE A 5 16.85 30.62 3.17
CA PHE A 5 15.78 30.09 4.02
C PHE A 5 16.37 29.09 5.02
N ILE A 6 16.36 29.51 6.29
CA ILE A 6 16.65 28.69 7.45
C ILE A 6 15.54 27.64 7.56
N ILE A 7 15.90 26.36 7.52
CA ILE A 7 14.96 25.28 7.88
C ILE A 7 14.94 25.20 9.41
N ASN A 8 13.95 25.85 10.01
CA ASN A 8 13.66 25.74 11.42
C ASN A 8 13.15 24.33 11.74
N SER A 9 13.74 23.74 12.76
CA SER A 9 13.37 22.50 13.43
C SER A 9 11.89 22.48 13.83
N GLY A 10 11.16 21.41 13.51
CA GLY A 10 9.78 21.21 13.99
C GLY A 10 8.83 20.45 13.06
N GLY A 11 9.31 19.91 11.92
CA GLY A 11 8.47 19.12 11.03
C GLY A 11 8.10 17.78 11.65
N ILE A 12 6.81 17.61 11.95
CA ILE A 12 6.17 16.32 12.26
C ILE A 12 6.78 15.28 11.30
N ARG A 13 7.40 14.23 11.85
CA ARG A 13 7.77 13.06 11.05
C ARG A 13 6.45 12.44 10.60
N VAL A 14 5.91 12.91 9.48
CA VAL A 14 4.98 12.13 8.66
C VAL A 14 5.72 10.83 8.48
N ARG A 15 5.32 9.77 9.20
CA ARG A 15 5.92 8.46 9.02
C ARG A 15 5.64 8.14 7.57
N ASP A 16 6.67 8.23 6.75
CA ASP A 16 6.51 8.17 5.31
C ASP A 16 6.03 6.76 4.98
N VAL A 17 4.71 6.65 4.87
CA VAL A 17 3.96 5.43 4.60
C VAL A 17 4.52 4.76 3.35
N SER A 18 4.97 5.58 2.38
CA SER A 18 5.64 5.16 1.16
C SER A 18 6.95 4.41 1.42
N SER A 19 7.75 4.82 2.41
CA SER A 19 9.04 4.19 2.70
C SER A 19 8.90 2.76 3.25
N LYS A 20 7.91 2.51 4.12
CA LYS A 20 7.66 1.18 4.68
C LYS A 20 7.09 0.24 3.62
N TYR A 21 6.06 0.69 2.90
CA TYR A 21 5.34 -0.16 1.94
C TYR A 21 6.14 -0.40 0.66
N GLY A 22 6.91 0.59 0.21
CA GLY A 22 7.87 0.41 -0.88
C GLY A 22 8.97 -0.60 -0.57
N ASN A 23 9.41 -0.72 0.70
CA ASN A 23 10.39 -1.74 1.10
C ASN A 23 9.83 -3.16 0.98
N SER A 24 8.62 -3.40 1.50
CA SER A 24 7.95 -4.70 1.38
C SER A 24 7.68 -5.07 -0.08
N ALA A 25 7.25 -4.10 -0.90
CA ALA A 25 7.11 -4.26 -2.35
C ALA A 25 8.43 -4.66 -3.03
N GLY A 26 9.53 -4.01 -2.67
CA GLY A 26 10.87 -4.35 -3.18
C GLY A 26 11.29 -5.78 -2.83
N LYS A 27 11.04 -6.24 -1.60
CA LYS A 27 11.35 -7.62 -1.20
C LYS A 27 10.54 -8.66 -1.96
N ILE A 28 9.23 -8.43 -2.14
CA ILE A 28 8.38 -9.33 -2.94
C ILE A 28 8.85 -9.35 -4.38
N TRP A 29 9.16 -8.18 -4.95
CA TRP A 29 9.65 -8.09 -6.31
C TRP A 29 10.95 -8.88 -6.49
N GLN A 30 11.92 -8.74 -5.57
CA GLN A 30 13.20 -9.46 -5.62
C GLN A 30 13.00 -10.98 -5.54
N ILE A 31 12.17 -11.48 -4.63
CA ILE A 31 12.01 -12.93 -4.49
C ILE A 31 11.26 -13.56 -5.68
N LEU A 32 10.34 -12.82 -6.31
CA LEU A 32 9.67 -13.26 -7.54
C LEU A 32 10.59 -13.16 -8.76
N GLU A 33 11.51 -12.18 -8.81
CA GLU A 33 12.55 -12.15 -9.84
C GLU A 33 13.49 -13.36 -9.72
N GLU A 34 13.86 -13.74 -8.49
CA GLU A 34 14.78 -14.87 -8.25
C GLU A 34 14.12 -16.24 -8.46
N LYS A 35 12.89 -16.43 -7.97
CA LYS A 35 12.22 -17.74 -7.94
C LYS A 35 11.14 -17.91 -9.02
N GLY A 36 10.78 -16.85 -9.72
CA GLY A 36 9.69 -16.83 -10.69
C GLY A 36 8.34 -16.72 -10.00
N CYS A 37 7.51 -17.75 -10.16
CA CYS A 37 6.14 -17.75 -9.65
C CYS A 37 6.08 -18.38 -8.25
N LEU A 38 5.46 -17.70 -7.28
CA LEU A 38 5.28 -18.21 -5.91
C LEU A 38 3.87 -17.95 -5.37
N LYS A 39 3.38 -18.84 -4.51
CA LYS A 39 2.14 -18.63 -3.75
C LYS A 39 2.33 -17.65 -2.60
N LYS A 40 1.23 -17.06 -2.10
CA LYS A 40 1.22 -16.16 -0.93
C LYS A 40 2.03 -16.72 0.25
N ASP A 41 1.74 -17.95 0.67
CA ASP A 41 2.40 -18.56 1.84
C ASP A 41 3.91 -18.76 1.62
N GLU A 42 4.32 -19.12 0.41
CA GLU A 42 5.74 -19.28 0.06
C GLU A 42 6.49 -17.95 0.11
N ILE A 43 5.87 -16.87 -0.36
CA ILE A 43 6.42 -15.51 -0.30
C ILE A 43 6.54 -15.09 1.16
N ILE A 44 5.44 -15.13 1.91
CA ILE A 44 5.36 -14.73 3.33
C ILE A 44 6.43 -15.45 4.15
N GLN A 45 6.56 -16.78 3.99
CA GLN A 45 7.53 -17.58 4.73
C GLN A 45 8.97 -17.34 4.28
N THR A 46 9.22 -17.17 2.98
CA THR A 46 10.58 -17.01 2.45
C THR A 46 11.23 -15.70 2.90
N ILE A 47 10.48 -14.60 2.90
CA ILE A 47 11.00 -13.26 3.22
C ILE A 47 10.50 -12.72 4.57
N ASN A 48 9.86 -13.56 5.38
CA ASN A 48 9.38 -13.28 6.73
C ASN A 48 8.57 -11.96 6.81
N LEU A 49 7.59 -11.83 5.92
CA LEU A 49 6.59 -10.76 5.96
C LEU A 49 5.39 -11.20 6.78
N ASP A 50 4.64 -10.24 7.32
CA ASP A 50 3.27 -10.50 7.78
C ASP A 50 2.25 -10.33 6.64
N GLU A 51 1.00 -10.74 6.87
CA GLU A 51 -0.07 -10.62 5.87
C GLU A 51 -0.36 -9.17 5.48
N THR A 52 -0.25 -8.23 6.42
CA THR A 52 -0.49 -6.81 6.16
C THR A 52 0.58 -6.27 5.20
N GLU A 53 1.85 -6.55 5.48
CA GLU A 53 2.98 -6.17 4.63
C GLU A 53 2.87 -6.78 3.24
N PHE A 54 2.44 -8.05 3.16
CA PHE A 54 2.17 -8.72 1.90
C PHE A 54 1.10 -7.97 1.09
N HIS A 55 -0.11 -7.80 1.66
CA HIS A 55 -1.23 -7.19 0.94
C HIS A 55 -0.96 -5.75 0.51
N THR A 56 -0.29 -4.97 1.36
CA THR A 56 0.12 -3.60 1.03
C THR A 56 1.15 -3.57 -0.10
N ALA A 57 2.10 -4.52 -0.09
CA ALA A 57 3.09 -4.66 -1.16
C ALA A 57 2.47 -5.11 -2.50
N ILE A 58 1.47 -6.00 -2.49
CA ILE A 58 0.71 -6.38 -3.69
C ILE A 58 0.03 -5.15 -4.29
N GLY A 59 -0.66 -4.34 -3.48
CA GLY A 59 -1.30 -3.11 -3.95
C GLY A 59 -0.32 -2.11 -4.57
N TRP A 60 0.85 -1.96 -3.95
CA TRP A 60 1.93 -1.12 -4.46
C TRP A 60 2.45 -1.60 -5.83
N LEU A 61 2.78 -2.89 -5.95
CA LEU A 61 3.31 -3.47 -7.19
C LEU A 61 2.27 -3.52 -8.31
N ALA A 62 1.01 -3.77 -7.98
CA ALA A 62 -0.09 -3.74 -8.93
C ALA A 62 -0.25 -2.32 -9.50
N ARG A 63 -0.13 -1.28 -8.67
CA ARG A 63 -0.17 0.11 -9.14
C ARG A 63 0.96 0.44 -10.12
N GLU A 64 2.10 -0.22 -9.98
CA GLU A 64 3.23 -0.10 -10.90
C GLU A 64 3.14 -0.99 -12.15
N ASN A 65 2.07 -1.79 -12.28
CA ASN A 65 1.91 -2.78 -13.36
C ASN A 65 3.06 -3.79 -13.39
N LYS A 66 3.48 -4.31 -12.22
CA LYS A 66 4.65 -5.19 -12.06
C LYS A 66 4.33 -6.58 -11.49
N ILE A 67 3.06 -6.87 -11.24
CA ILE A 67 2.67 -8.15 -10.62
C ILE A 67 1.32 -8.62 -11.16
N ALA A 68 1.25 -9.90 -11.46
CA ALA A 68 0.03 -10.61 -11.81
C ALA A 68 -0.17 -11.81 -10.88
N GLN A 69 -1.41 -12.29 -10.81
CA GLN A 69 -1.76 -13.53 -10.12
C GLN A 69 -2.47 -14.49 -11.08
N GLU A 70 -1.98 -15.73 -11.18
CA GLU A 70 -2.57 -16.79 -11.98
C GLU A 70 -2.48 -18.11 -11.20
N ASP A 71 -3.58 -18.87 -11.11
CA ASP A 71 -3.66 -20.14 -10.38
C ASP A 71 -3.06 -20.09 -8.95
N ASP A 72 -3.46 -19.07 -8.17
CA ASP A 72 -2.97 -18.77 -6.81
C ASP A 72 -1.46 -18.44 -6.71
N CYS A 73 -0.82 -18.19 -7.84
CA CYS A 73 0.61 -17.94 -7.93
C CYS A 73 0.88 -16.52 -8.43
N TYR A 74 1.72 -15.78 -7.69
CA TYR A 74 2.14 -14.43 -8.04
C TYR A 74 3.41 -14.48 -8.88
N LYS A 75 3.48 -13.63 -9.90
CA LYS A 75 4.63 -13.51 -10.81
C LYS A 75 4.82 -12.08 -11.27
N LEU A 76 6.04 -11.76 -11.71
CA LEU A 76 6.36 -10.46 -12.31
C LEU A 76 5.86 -10.43 -13.77
N GLU A 77 4.75 -9.76 -13.99
CA GLU A 77 4.13 -9.57 -15.30
C GLU A 77 3.23 -8.31 -15.26
N ASP A 78 2.72 -7.91 -16.42
CA ASP A 78 1.66 -6.88 -16.50
C ASP A 78 0.47 -7.29 -15.62
N THR A 79 -0.05 -6.35 -14.85
CA THR A 79 -1.02 -6.64 -13.81
C THR A 79 -2.38 -7.01 -14.38
N ASN A 80 -2.92 -8.11 -13.89
CA ASN A 80 -4.33 -8.46 -14.03
C ASN A 80 -5.15 -8.09 -12.79
N LEU A 81 -4.53 -7.45 -11.80
CA LEU A 81 -5.13 -7.12 -10.50
C LEU A 81 -5.70 -5.69 -10.44
N GLU A 82 -5.34 -4.83 -11.41
CA GLU A 82 -5.76 -3.42 -11.45
C GLU A 82 -7.28 -3.22 -11.29
N PRO A 83 -8.16 -3.91 -12.04
CA PRO A 83 -9.59 -3.63 -11.98
C PRO A 83 -10.17 -3.78 -10.57
N GLU A 84 -9.69 -4.78 -9.84
CA GLU A 84 -10.18 -5.10 -8.49
C GLU A 84 -9.56 -4.19 -7.44
N ILE A 85 -8.23 -4.01 -7.48
CA ILE A 85 -7.50 -3.18 -6.50
C ILE A 85 -7.87 -1.70 -6.66
N SER A 86 -8.11 -1.24 -7.89
CA SER A 86 -8.55 0.14 -8.14
C SER A 86 -9.94 0.43 -7.58
N ASP A 87 -10.87 -0.54 -7.59
CA ASP A 87 -12.17 -0.41 -6.92
C ASP A 87 -12.00 -0.30 -5.40
N TYR A 88 -11.15 -1.14 -4.80
CA TYR A 88 -10.84 -1.08 -3.37
C TYR A 88 -10.24 0.27 -2.98
N ALA A 89 -9.25 0.74 -3.75
CA ALA A 89 -8.63 2.05 -3.57
C ALA A 89 -9.64 3.20 -3.72
N GLY A 90 -10.56 3.12 -4.68
CA GLY A 90 -11.62 4.10 -4.88
C GLY A 90 -12.56 4.21 -3.68
N LYS A 91 -12.97 3.08 -3.10
CA LYS A 91 -13.80 3.03 -1.88
C LYS A 91 -13.09 3.66 -0.70
N VAL A 92 -11.84 3.29 -0.44
CA VAL A 92 -11.04 3.86 0.65
C VAL A 92 -10.85 5.36 0.46
N TRP A 93 -10.43 5.79 -0.75
CA TRP A 93 -10.23 7.20 -1.06
C TRP A 93 -11.49 8.03 -0.82
N LYS A 94 -12.65 7.55 -1.28
CA LYS A 94 -13.93 8.25 -1.11
C LYS A 94 -14.35 8.39 0.37
N ILE A 95 -14.06 7.39 1.20
CA ILE A 95 -14.31 7.50 2.64
C ILE A 95 -13.44 8.60 3.24
N LEU A 96 -12.15 8.63 2.92
CA LEU A 96 -11.24 9.64 3.44
C LEU A 96 -11.58 11.05 2.92
N ASP A 97 -12.00 11.18 1.67
CA ASP A 97 -12.45 12.44 1.07
C ASP A 97 -13.68 13.03 1.78
N ILE A 98 -14.63 12.18 2.19
CA ILE A 98 -15.86 12.60 2.88
C ILE A 98 -15.63 12.87 4.37
N TRP A 99 -14.88 12.00 5.05
CA TRP A 99 -14.73 12.01 6.51
C TRP A 99 -13.49 12.77 7.00
N GLY A 100 -12.57 13.12 6.10
CA GLY A 100 -11.28 13.73 6.40
C GLY A 100 -10.23 12.69 6.83
N ASP A 101 -10.51 11.95 7.89
CA ASP A 101 -9.68 10.83 8.35
C ASP A 101 -10.52 9.65 8.86
N ALA A 102 -9.92 8.45 8.86
CA ALA A 102 -10.57 7.25 9.39
C ALA A 102 -9.55 6.25 9.95
N ASP A 103 -9.92 5.55 11.03
CA ASP A 103 -9.20 4.34 11.44
C ASP A 103 -9.57 3.15 10.55
N LEU A 104 -8.75 2.10 10.59
CA LEU A 104 -8.92 0.92 9.73
C LEU A 104 -10.25 0.19 9.96
N GLU A 105 -10.74 0.14 11.20
CA GLU A 105 -12.02 -0.49 11.52
C GLU A 105 -13.19 0.26 10.88
N THR A 106 -13.15 1.59 10.95
CA THR A 106 -14.13 2.48 10.32
C THR A 106 -14.08 2.35 8.80
N ILE A 107 -12.88 2.32 8.21
CA ILE A 107 -12.72 2.11 6.76
C ILE A 107 -13.35 0.78 6.37
N LYS A 108 -12.96 -0.31 7.04
CA LYS A 108 -13.47 -1.67 6.78
C LYS A 108 -15.00 -1.72 6.80
N ARG A 109 -15.60 -1.13 7.84
CA ARG A 109 -17.05 -1.09 8.02
C ARG A 109 -17.76 -0.25 6.96
N LEU A 110 -17.19 0.89 6.55
CA LEU A 110 -17.81 1.80 5.59
C LEU A 110 -17.61 1.38 4.14
N SER A 111 -16.52 0.67 3.83
CA SER A 111 -16.19 0.20 2.48
C SER A 111 -16.78 -1.17 2.16
N ASP A 112 -17.20 -1.92 3.19
CA ASP A 112 -17.58 -3.34 3.09
C ASP A 112 -16.45 -4.22 2.51
N LEU A 113 -15.21 -3.81 2.75
CA LEU A 113 -14.00 -4.56 2.39
C LEU A 113 -13.53 -5.38 3.59
N ASP A 114 -12.84 -6.48 3.36
CA ASP A 114 -12.09 -7.17 4.39
C ASP A 114 -10.73 -6.48 4.67
N GLU A 115 -10.02 -6.97 5.69
CA GLU A 115 -8.75 -6.39 6.11
C GLU A 115 -7.67 -6.46 5.01
N SER A 116 -7.61 -7.57 4.27
CA SER A 116 -6.64 -7.76 3.18
C SER A 116 -6.88 -6.77 2.04
N GLN A 117 -8.14 -6.58 1.66
CA GLN A 117 -8.56 -5.65 0.63
C GLN A 117 -8.26 -4.19 1.03
N VAL A 118 -8.50 -3.83 2.30
CA VAL A 118 -8.15 -2.49 2.82
C VAL A 118 -6.64 -2.24 2.74
N TYR A 119 -5.80 -3.19 3.15
CA TYR A 119 -4.35 -3.01 3.05
C TYR A 119 -3.84 -2.96 1.62
N THR A 120 -4.41 -3.77 0.72
CA THR A 120 -4.09 -3.68 -0.71
C THR A 120 -4.49 -2.33 -1.31
N ALA A 121 -5.66 -1.79 -0.94
CA ALA A 121 -6.06 -0.43 -1.30
C ALA A 121 -5.10 0.65 -0.77
N ILE A 122 -4.67 0.52 0.49
CA ILE A 122 -3.69 1.43 1.11
C ILE A 122 -2.37 1.39 0.33
N GLY A 123 -1.88 0.21 -0.05
CA GLY A 123 -0.66 0.05 -0.83
C GLY A 123 -0.73 0.74 -2.19
N TRP A 124 -1.86 0.56 -2.89
CA TRP A 124 -2.15 1.24 -4.15
C TRP A 124 -2.13 2.77 -4.01
N LEU A 125 -2.85 3.31 -3.02
CA LEU A 125 -2.91 4.76 -2.78
C LEU A 125 -1.59 5.34 -2.27
N ALA A 126 -0.84 4.57 -1.46
CA ALA A 126 0.47 4.97 -0.96
C ALA A 126 1.48 5.08 -2.11
N ARG A 127 1.40 4.21 -3.11
CA ARG A 127 2.23 4.31 -4.31
C ARG A 127 2.00 5.60 -5.09
N GLU A 128 0.78 6.13 -5.05
CA GLU A 128 0.41 7.41 -5.65
C GLU A 128 0.64 8.60 -4.70
N GLU A 129 1.24 8.36 -3.54
CA GLU A 129 1.44 9.35 -2.47
C GLU A 129 0.15 10.01 -1.98
N LYS A 130 -1.02 9.39 -2.17
CA LYS A 130 -2.32 9.98 -1.84
C LYS A 130 -2.72 9.88 -0.38
N VAL A 131 -2.07 8.99 0.39
CA VAL A 131 -2.45 8.71 1.78
C VAL A 131 -1.28 8.83 2.74
N TYR A 132 -1.58 9.15 3.99
CA TYR A 132 -0.64 9.10 5.11
C TYR A 132 -1.37 8.77 6.43
N PHE A 133 -0.61 8.34 7.45
CA PHE A 133 -1.13 8.22 8.82
C PHE A 133 -0.83 9.50 9.61
N ASN A 134 -1.86 10.09 10.21
CA ASN A 134 -1.72 11.26 11.07
C ASN A 134 -1.20 10.89 12.47
N GLU A 135 -1.04 11.90 13.33
CA GLU A 135 -0.55 11.74 14.70
C GLU A 135 -1.41 10.82 15.59
N ASN A 136 -2.69 10.67 15.23
CA ASN A 136 -3.65 9.80 15.92
C ASN A 136 -3.70 8.38 15.35
N ASN A 137 -2.76 8.02 14.46
CA ASN A 137 -2.72 6.74 13.75
C ASN A 137 -3.98 6.48 12.90
N ARG A 138 -4.60 7.55 12.39
CA ARG A 138 -5.74 7.48 11.46
C ARG A 138 -5.24 7.77 10.04
N LEU A 139 -5.81 7.08 9.07
CA LEU A 139 -5.49 7.27 7.66
C LEU A 139 -6.18 8.55 7.17
N SER A 140 -5.46 9.37 6.40
CA SER A 140 -5.94 10.62 5.81
C SER A 140 -5.39 10.77 4.39
N LEU A 141 -6.07 11.56 3.56
CA LEU A 141 -5.53 12.00 2.27
C LEU A 141 -4.46 13.08 2.48
N LYS A 142 -3.38 13.04 1.68
CA LYS A 142 -2.33 14.08 1.67
C LYS A 142 -2.84 15.39 1.06
#